data_AF-A0A1H8CT16-F1
#
_entry.id   AF-A0A1H8CT16-F1
#
_cell.length_a   1.000
_cell.length_b   1.000
_cell.length_c   1.000
_cell.angle_alpha   90.00
_cell.angle_beta   90.00
_cell.angle_gamma   90.00
#
_symmetry.space_group_name_H-M   'P 1'
#
loop_
_entity.id
_entity.type
_entity.pdbx_description
1 polymer ?
#
loop_
_entity_poly.entity_id
_entity_poly.type
_entity_poly.pdbx_seq_one_letter_code
_entity_poly.pdbx_strand_id
1 'polypeptide(L)'
;MNLIANFAVLSSRRAIFDLPVCDLGWDDALVFINELLSIPVGQTSISFVNARNMLVTLRDSDYRAVLAQNLLLPEGPGLDIASKVAHGSPFPPA
;
A
#
# COMPACT_ATOMS: atom_id res chain seq x y z
N MET A 1 -1.81 -0.92 25.41
CA MET A 1 -2.15 -1.16 24.00
C MET A 1 -0.98 -1.89 23.35
N ASN A 2 -1.19 -2.99 22.63
CA ASN A 2 -0.11 -3.85 22.16
C ASN A 2 0.29 -3.45 20.73
N LEU A 3 1.42 -2.74 20.57
CA LEU A 3 1.90 -2.18 19.29
C LEU A 3 1.92 -3.22 18.15
N ILE A 4 2.24 -4.47 18.50
CA ILE A 4 2.42 -5.59 17.56
C ILE A 4 1.10 -6.02 16.91
N ALA A 5 -0.01 -5.98 17.66
CA ALA A 5 -1.33 -6.34 17.14
C ALA A 5 -1.90 -5.25 16.21
N ASN A 6 -1.65 -3.97 16.54
CA ASN A 6 -2.02 -2.86 15.66
C ASN A 6 -1.24 -2.91 14.35
N PHE A 7 0.06 -3.23 14.38
CA PHE A 7 0.85 -3.35 13.15
C PHE A 7 0.34 -4.46 12.25
N ALA A 8 -0.03 -5.63 12.77
CA ALA A 8 -0.55 -6.74 11.96
C ALA A 8 -1.88 -6.41 11.26
N VAL A 9 -2.76 -5.65 11.93
CA VAL A 9 -4.03 -5.18 11.36
C VAL A 9 -3.80 -4.05 10.34
N LEU A 10 -2.92 -3.10 10.66
CA LEU A 10 -2.55 -1.97 9.80
C LEU A 10 -1.63 -2.36 8.62
N SER A 11 -1.16 -3.61 8.57
CA SER A 11 -0.32 -4.11 7.48
C SER A 11 -1.02 -5.16 6.61
N SER A 12 -2.36 -5.23 6.66
CA SER A 12 -3.12 -5.93 5.61
C SER A 12 -2.71 -5.36 4.26
N ARG A 13 -2.27 -6.23 3.35
CA ARG A 13 -1.82 -5.86 2.01
C ARG A 13 -2.45 -6.79 0.99
N ARG A 14 -2.83 -6.22 -0.16
CA ARG A 14 -3.31 -6.96 -1.33
C ARG A 14 -2.25 -6.90 -2.42
N ALA A 15 -1.93 -8.05 -3.00
CA ALA A 15 -0.99 -8.14 -4.09
C ALA A 15 -1.65 -7.65 -5.39
N ILE A 16 -1.13 -6.57 -5.98
CA ILE A 16 -1.52 -6.10 -7.32
C ILE A 16 -0.27 -6.23 -8.20
N PHE A 17 -0.34 -7.10 -9.22
CA PHE A 17 0.83 -7.47 -10.05
C PHE A 17 2.07 -7.86 -9.22
N ASP A 18 1.85 -8.68 -8.20
CA ASP A 18 2.85 -9.13 -7.21
C ASP A 18 3.51 -8.02 -6.39
N LEU A 19 2.99 -6.79 -6.42
CA LEU A 19 3.38 -5.72 -5.51
C LEU A 19 2.39 -5.61 -4.36
N PRO A 20 2.86 -5.57 -3.10
CA PRO A 20 1.98 -5.54 -1.94
C PRO A 20 1.49 -4.10 -1.68
N VAL A 21 0.21 -3.85 -1.94
CA VAL A 21 -0.46 -2.56 -1.71
C VAL A 21 -1.23 -2.61 -0.40
N CYS A 22 -1.10 -1.59 0.45
CA CYS A 22 -1.83 -1.51 1.71
C CYS A 22 -3.34 -1.52 1.50
N ASP A 23 -4.02 -2.32 2.31
CA ASP A 23 -5.46 -2.47 2.31
C ASP A 23 -6.09 -1.63 3.44
N LEU A 24 -5.87 -0.32 3.37
CA LEU A 24 -6.26 0.64 4.41
C LEU A 24 -7.10 1.77 3.80
N GLY A 25 -8.09 2.26 4.53
CA GLY A 25 -8.74 3.54 4.24
C GLY A 25 -7.86 4.72 4.69
N TRP A 26 -8.27 5.97 4.41
CA TRP A 26 -7.42 7.14 4.76
C TRP A 26 -7.18 7.28 6.26
N ASP A 27 -8.20 7.10 7.08
CA ASP A 27 -8.06 7.25 8.54
C ASP A 27 -7.02 6.25 9.08
N ASP A 28 -7.14 4.98 8.69
CA ASP A 28 -6.21 3.93 9.08
C ASP A 28 -4.80 4.16 8.50
N ALA A 29 -4.71 4.65 7.26
CA ALA A 29 -3.43 4.96 6.62
C ALA A 29 -2.71 6.11 7.34
N LEU A 30 -3.42 7.16 7.75
CA LEU A 30 -2.85 8.28 8.49
C LEU A 30 -2.40 7.87 9.89
N VAL A 31 -3.20 7.06 10.59
CA VAL A 31 -2.82 6.47 11.87
C VAL A 31 -1.57 5.62 11.70
N PHE A 32 -1.52 4.77 10.67
CA PHE A 32 -0.36 3.93 10.37
C PHE A 32 0.91 4.73 10.09
N ILE A 33 0.81 5.81 9.31
CA ILE A 33 1.94 6.71 9.04
C ILE A 33 2.40 7.39 10.33
N ASN A 34 1.48 7.86 11.17
CA ASN A 34 1.82 8.52 12.43
C ASN A 34 2.55 7.57 13.40
N GLU A 35 2.13 6.30 13.44
CA GLU A 35 2.83 5.24 14.18
C GLU A 35 4.23 4.99 13.59
N LEU A 36 4.37 4.92 12.27
CA LEU A 36 5.68 4.77 11.60
C LEU A 36 6.64 5.93 11.92
N LEU A 37 6.13 7.17 11.95
CA LEU A 37 6.91 8.36 12.31
C LEU A 37 7.35 8.37 13.78
N SER A 38 6.65 7.64 14.64
CA SER A 38 6.98 7.53 16.07
C SER A 38 8.11 6.52 16.33
N ILE A 39 8.56 5.76 15.33
CA ILE A 39 9.67 4.82 15.43
C ILE A 39 10.99 5.59 15.32
N PRO A 40 11.84 5.62 16.36
CA PRO A 40 13.03 6.48 16.43
C PRO A 40 14.20 6.04 15.52
N VAL A 41 14.02 5.05 14.64
CA VAL A 41 15.08 4.55 13.76
C VAL A 41 14.54 4.16 12.39
N GLY A 42 15.29 4.52 11.34
CA GLY A 42 14.99 4.15 9.95
C GLY A 42 14.33 5.25 9.13
N GLN A 43 14.32 5.07 7.81
CA GLN A 43 13.58 5.87 6.85
C GLN A 43 12.55 4.95 6.18
N THR A 44 11.27 5.35 6.21
CA THR A 44 10.23 4.66 5.47
C THR A 44 9.85 5.48 4.24
N SER A 45 10.12 4.95 3.06
CA SER A 45 9.66 5.55 1.80
C SER A 45 8.22 5.14 1.53
N ILE A 46 7.35 6.13 1.31
CA ILE A 46 5.92 5.91 1.05
C ILE A 46 5.65 6.30 -0.40
N SER A 47 4.81 5.53 -1.09
CA SER A 47 4.41 5.82 -2.47
C SER A 47 2.92 5.60 -2.65
N PHE A 48 2.25 6.62 -3.16
CA PHE A 48 0.87 6.51 -3.62
C PHE A 48 0.86 5.93 -5.03
N VAL A 49 0.19 4.81 -5.20
CA VAL A 49 0.18 4.04 -6.46
C VAL A 49 -1.22 4.00 -7.01
N ASN A 50 -1.34 4.24 -8.31
CA ASN A 50 -2.57 4.09 -9.07
C ASN A 50 -2.41 3.04 -10.17
N ALA A 51 -3.49 2.78 -10.91
CA ALA A 51 -3.49 1.82 -12.00
C ALA A 51 -2.41 2.10 -13.06
N ARG A 52 -2.11 3.37 -13.36
CA ARG A 52 -1.05 3.71 -14.33
C ARG A 52 0.32 3.29 -13.80
N ASN A 53 0.65 3.65 -12.56
CA ASN A 53 1.93 3.27 -11.94
C ASN A 53 2.09 1.75 -11.93
N MET A 54 1.02 1.04 -11.60
CA MET A 54 0.97 -0.43 -11.60
C MET A 54 1.16 -1.06 -12.99
N LEU A 55 0.74 -0.40 -14.07
CA LEU A 55 1.02 -0.88 -15.42
C LEU A 55 2.45 -0.57 -15.86
N VAL A 56 3.06 0.51 -15.36
CA VAL A 56 4.46 0.83 -15.63
C VAL A 56 5.40 -0.22 -15.04
N THR A 57 5.11 -0.75 -13.85
CA THR A 57 5.93 -1.81 -13.22
C THR A 57 5.98 -3.11 -14.01
N LEU A 58 5.03 -3.35 -14.94
CA LEU A 58 5.04 -4.49 -15.86
C LEU A 58 6.07 -4.34 -16.99
N ARG A 59 6.53 -3.11 -17.26
CA ARG A 59 7.44 -2.77 -18.36
C ARG A 59 8.79 -2.26 -17.89
N ASP A 60 8.85 -1.76 -16.66
CA ASP A 60 10.05 -1.17 -16.06
C ASP A 60 10.40 -1.91 -14.76
N SER A 61 11.42 -2.76 -14.84
CA SER A 61 11.91 -3.56 -13.73
C SER A 61 12.54 -2.73 -12.63
N ASP A 62 13.17 -1.61 -12.98
CA ASP A 62 13.89 -0.77 -12.02
C ASP A 62 12.90 0.05 -11.21
N TYR A 63 11.88 0.61 -11.88
CA TYR A 63 10.74 1.24 -11.22
C TYR A 63 10.01 0.26 -10.29
N ARG A 64 9.79 -0.98 -10.75
CA ARG A 64 9.21 -2.05 -9.93
C ARG A 64 10.06 -2.35 -8.70
N ALA A 65 11.39 -2.42 -8.85
CA ALA A 65 12.30 -2.70 -7.75
C ALA A 65 12.28 -1.60 -6.68
N VAL A 66 12.18 -0.33 -7.09
CA VAL A 66 12.02 0.80 -6.17
C VAL A 66 10.68 0.71 -5.42
N LEU A 67 9.57 0.49 -6.14
CA LEU A 67 8.25 0.39 -5.50
C LEU A 67 8.15 -0.80 -4.54
N ALA A 68 8.81 -1.92 -4.83
CA ALA A 68 8.83 -3.09 -3.94
C ALA A 68 9.48 -2.83 -2.57
N GLN A 69 10.31 -1.78 -2.45
CA GLN A 69 10.94 -1.37 -1.19
C GLN A 69 10.12 -0.31 -0.43
N ASN A 70 9.11 0.27 -1.07
CA ASN A 70 8.30 1.33 -0.50
C ASN A 70 7.03 0.78 0.17
N LEU A 71 6.48 1.55 1.10
CA LEU A 71 5.10 1.37 1.55
C LEU A 71 4.16 1.89 0.47
N LEU A 72 3.37 0.99 -0.14
CA LEU A 72 2.48 1.34 -1.23
C LEU A 72 1.06 1.62 -0.71
N LEU A 73 0.59 2.85 -0.90
CA LEU A 73 -0.78 3.26 -0.56
C LEU A 73 -1.62 3.36 -1.83
N PRO A 74 -2.84 2.81 -1.85
CA PRO A 74 -3.68 2.83 -3.03
C PRO A 74 -4.18 4.24 -3.34
N GLU A 75 -4.21 4.61 -4.63
CA GLU A 75 -4.73 5.87 -5.12
C GLU A 75 -5.62 5.65 -6.34
N GLY A 76 -6.87 6.11 -6.23
CA GLY A 76 -7.79 6.25 -7.34
C GLY A 76 -8.53 4.98 -7.78
N PRO A 77 -9.61 5.16 -8.56
CA PRO A 77 -10.60 4.11 -8.85
C PRO A 77 -10.08 2.97 -9.73
N GLY A 78 -9.04 3.23 -10.53
CA GLY A 78 -8.46 2.18 -11.37
C GLY A 78 -7.86 1.05 -10.55
N LEU A 79 -7.34 1.34 -9.36
CA LEU A 79 -6.75 0.36 -8.48
C LEU A 79 -7.82 -0.43 -7.70
N ASP A 80 -8.95 0.21 -7.37
CA ASP A 80 -10.14 -0.46 -6.82
C ASP A 80 -10.69 -1.51 -7.77
N ILE A 81 -10.74 -1.19 -9.07
CA ILE A 81 -11.16 -2.15 -10.10
C ILE A 81 -10.17 -3.32 -10.15
N ALA A 82 -8.86 -3.05 -10.14
CA ALA A 82 -7.84 -4.10 -10.14
C ALA A 82 -7.95 -5.00 -8.90
N SER A 83 -8.17 -4.42 -7.72
CA SER A 83 -8.40 -5.17 -6.48
C SER A 83 -9.69 -5.99 -6.56
N LYS A 84 -10.78 -5.42 -7.07
CA LYS A 84 -12.04 -6.14 -7.19
C LYS A 84 -11.93 -7.36 -8.11
N VAL A 85 -11.16 -7.24 -9.19
CA VAL A 85 -10.90 -8.36 -10.11
C VAL A 85 -9.99 -9.42 -9.49
N ALA A 86 -8.92 -9.01 -8.80
CA ALA A 86 -7.92 -9.94 -8.25
C ALA A 86 -8.33 -10.58 -6.90
N HIS A 87 -9.05 -9.83 -6.06
CA HIS A 87 -9.33 -10.17 -4.65
C HIS A 87 -10.83 -10.17 -4.30
N GLY A 88 -11.71 -9.83 -5.24
CA GLY A 88 -13.17 -9.86 -5.06
C GLY A 88 -13.77 -8.61 -4.41
N SER A 89 -12.95 -7.68 -3.91
CA SER A 89 -13.41 -6.42 -3.31
C SER A 89 -12.52 -5.23 -3.72
N PRO A 90 -13.08 -4.00 -3.81
CA PRO A 90 -12.28 -2.79 -3.97
C PRO A 90 -11.47 -2.50 -2.70
N PHE A 91 -10.51 -1.56 -2.78
CA PHE A 91 -9.86 -1.08 -1.55
C PHE A 91 -10.88 -0.33 -0.68
N PRO A 92 -10.62 -0.21 0.64
CA PRO A 92 -11.43 0.60 1.52
C PRO A 92 -11.50 2.04 0.98
N PRO A 93 -12.65 2.71 1.13
CA PRO A 93 -12.77 4.08 0.70
C PRO A 93 -11.74 4.95 1.43
N ALA A 94 -11.17 5.83 0.62
CA ALA A 94 -10.57 7.07 1.05
C ALA A 94 -11.56 7.87 1.92
#